data_AF-A0A5R9BWZ8-F1
#
_entry.id   AF-A0A5R9BWZ8-F1
#
_cell.length_a   1.000
_cell.length_b   1.000
_cell.length_c   1.000
_cell.angle_alpha   90.00
_cell.angle_beta   90.00
_cell.angle_gamma   90.00
#
_symmetry.space_group_name_H-M   'P 1'
#
loop_
_entity.id
_entity.type
_entity.pdbx_description
1 polymer ?
#
loop_
_entity_poly.entity_id
_entity_poly.type
_entity_poly.pdbx_seq_one_letter_code
_entity_poly.pdbx_strand_id
1 'polypeptide(L)'
;MNVKELADLCKVHYNTMRKWLADNKIKKADKAVNSPYLITDDVVKKAKKHFLNEDPKTEEKKEEIDNILIQQLTQKDKQIVKQQEQIEHLQKLLENQQILTLKAQEKVQLLESKEEIIEKSKEENKGFWQKLFRKKEG
;
A
#
# COMPACT_ATOMS: atom_id res chain seq x y z
N MET A 1 42.09 7.42 -2.56
CA MET A 1 41.82 7.35 -1.12
C MET A 1 43.10 7.63 -0.34
N ASN A 2 43.07 8.50 0.66
CA ASN A 2 44.20 8.78 1.56
C ASN A 2 43.99 8.17 2.97
N VAL A 3 45.04 8.13 3.81
CA VAL A 3 44.96 7.55 5.17
C VAL A 3 43.89 8.22 6.04
N LYS A 4 43.63 9.51 5.85
CA LYS A 4 42.63 10.26 6.62
C LYS A 4 41.21 9.83 6.22
N GLU A 5 40.93 9.77 4.92
CA GLU A 5 39.68 9.25 4.37
C GLU A 5 39.42 7.80 4.80
N LEU A 6 40.45 6.95 4.81
CA LEU A 6 40.33 5.57 5.28
C LEU A 6 40.07 5.49 6.79
N ALA A 7 40.70 6.36 7.59
CA ALA A 7 40.48 6.44 9.02
C ALA A 7 39.05 6.90 9.35
N ASP A 8 38.57 7.93 8.64
CA ASP A 8 37.20 8.44 8.76
C ASP A 8 36.18 7.37 8.38
N LEU A 9 36.40 6.62 7.29
CA LEU A 9 35.55 5.49 6.88
C LEU A 9 35.50 4.38 7.92
N CYS A 10 36.64 4.05 8.52
CA CYS A 10 36.73 3.01 9.55
C CYS A 10 36.36 3.51 10.95
N LYS A 11 35.94 4.78 11.10
CA LYS A 11 35.60 5.44 12.38
C LYS A 11 36.71 5.33 13.44
N VAL A 12 37.96 5.42 13.01
CA VAL A 12 39.12 5.38 13.90
C VAL A 12 39.99 6.62 13.77
N HIS A 13 40.76 6.92 14.80
CA HIS A 13 41.69 8.03 14.77
C HIS A 13 42.79 7.83 13.71
N TYR A 14 43.23 8.91 13.05
CA TYR A 14 44.26 8.88 12.00
C TYR A 14 45.53 8.11 12.41
N ASN A 15 46.03 8.34 13.63
CA ASN A 15 47.23 7.66 14.13
C ASN A 15 47.02 6.15 14.31
N THR A 16 45.81 5.72 14.68
CA THR A 16 45.45 4.31 14.81
C THR A 16 45.47 3.64 13.44
N MET A 17 44.87 4.27 12.42
CA MET A 17 44.92 3.79 11.05
C MET A 17 46.36 3.75 10.51
N ARG A 18 47.14 4.80 10.75
CA ARG A 18 48.55 4.88 10.34
C ARG A 18 49.40 3.77 10.96
N LYS A 19 49.21 3.48 12.25
CA LYS A 19 49.90 2.40 12.96
C LYS A 19 49.50 1.04 12.39
N TRP A 20 48.21 0.81 12.19
CA TRP A 20 47.71 -0.44 11.61
C TRP A 20 48.26 -0.69 10.20
N LEU A 21 48.34 0.32 9.34
CA LEU A 21 48.95 0.20 8.00
C LEU A 21 50.44 -0.19 8.08
N ALA A 22 51.17 0.32 9.07
CA ALA A 22 52.56 -0.04 9.30
C ALA A 22 52.68 -1.49 9.82
N ASP A 23 51.87 -1.86 10.81
CA ASP A 23 51.85 -3.20 11.41
C ASP A 23 51.48 -4.28 10.37
N ASN A 24 50.62 -3.94 9.40
CA ASN A 24 50.23 -4.81 8.28
C ASN A 24 51.17 -4.75 7.07
N LYS A 25 52.32 -4.07 7.19
CA LYS A 25 53.36 -3.96 6.13
C LYS A 25 52.82 -3.44 4.78
N ILE A 26 51.88 -2.50 4.81
CA ILE A 26 51.36 -1.89 3.59
C ILE A 26 52.44 -1.04 2.92
N LYS A 27 52.59 -1.21 1.59
CA LYS A 27 53.60 -0.50 0.80
C LYS A 27 53.39 1.01 0.86
N LYS A 28 54.48 1.77 0.96
CA LYS A 28 54.47 3.22 0.84
C LYS A 28 54.27 3.62 -0.63
N ALA A 29 53.63 4.76 -0.87
CA ALA A 29 53.48 5.27 -2.23
C ALA A 29 54.79 5.93 -2.69
N ASP A 30 55.27 5.59 -3.89
CA ASP A 30 56.57 6.04 -4.43
C ASP A 30 56.64 7.56 -4.70
N LYS A 31 55.48 8.21 -4.89
CA LYS A 31 55.34 9.66 -5.09
C LYS A 31 54.24 10.19 -4.16
N ALA A 32 54.61 10.51 -2.93
CA ALA A 32 53.66 10.95 -1.91
C ALA A 32 53.27 12.43 -2.12
N VAL A 33 52.27 12.70 -2.97
CA VAL A 33 51.65 14.04 -3.04
C VAL A 33 50.54 14.18 -1.99
N ASN A 34 49.75 13.13 -1.74
CA ASN A 34 48.58 13.19 -0.84
C ASN A 34 48.49 12.08 0.23
N SER A 35 49.27 11.00 0.13
CA SER A 35 49.27 9.94 1.15
C SER A 35 50.58 9.14 1.20
N PRO A 36 51.11 8.82 2.39
CA PRO A 36 52.36 8.06 2.53
C PRO A 36 52.21 6.55 2.26
N TYR A 37 51.00 6.02 2.11
CA TYR A 37 50.72 4.60 1.86
C TYR A 37 49.92 4.39 0.58
N LEU A 38 50.16 3.25 -0.09
CA LEU A 38 49.38 2.79 -1.23
C LEU A 38 48.09 2.13 -0.74
N ILE A 39 46.99 2.90 -0.71
CA ILE A 39 45.68 2.41 -0.27
C ILE A 39 44.92 1.89 -1.49
N THR A 40 44.97 0.57 -1.70
CA THR A 40 44.17 -0.14 -2.71
C THR A 40 42.86 -0.67 -2.10
N ASP A 41 41.91 -1.06 -2.95
CA ASP A 41 40.61 -1.60 -2.50
C ASP A 41 40.75 -2.82 -1.57
N ASP A 42 41.78 -3.65 -1.76
CA ASP A 42 42.08 -4.78 -0.86
C ASP A 42 42.49 -4.31 0.55
N VAL A 43 43.28 -3.24 0.65
CA VAL A 43 43.66 -2.64 1.94
C VAL A 43 42.44 -2.03 2.62
N VAL A 44 41.55 -1.39 1.86
CA VAL A 44 40.29 -0.84 2.38
C VAL A 44 39.41 -1.95 2.94
N LYS A 45 39.24 -3.06 2.22
CA LYS A 45 38.46 -4.23 2.68
C LYS A 45 39.05 -4.84 3.96
N LYS A 46 40.37 -5.01 4.03
CA LYS A 46 41.06 -5.53 5.22
C LYS A 46 40.91 -4.60 6.43
N ALA A 47 41.04 -3.29 6.22
CA ALA A 47 40.87 -2.29 7.28
C ALA A 47 39.43 -2.27 7.80
N LYS A 48 38.43 -2.24 6.91
CA LYS A 48 37.01 -2.32 7.28
C LYS A 48 36.68 -3.59 8.05
N LYS A 49 37.18 -4.75 7.59
CA LYS A 49 37.00 -6.01 8.31
C LYS A 49 37.60 -5.98 9.71
N HIS A 50 38.79 -5.37 9.86
CA HIS A 50 39.49 -5.31 11.15
C HIS A 50 38.85 -4.32 12.14
N PHE A 51 38.38 -3.16 11.67
CA PHE A 51 37.90 -2.08 12.53
C PHE A 51 36.37 -2.00 12.68
N LEU A 52 35.62 -2.40 11.66
CA LEU A 52 34.16 -2.29 11.63
C LEU A 52 33.45 -3.64 11.79
N ASN A 53 34.19 -4.76 11.83
CA ASN A 53 33.62 -6.11 11.75
C ASN A 53 32.65 -6.30 10.56
N GLU A 54 32.80 -5.50 9.50
CA GLU A 54 32.09 -5.66 8.23
C GLU A 54 32.65 -6.91 7.54
N ASP A 55 32.16 -8.09 7.94
CA ASP A 55 32.35 -9.30 7.15
C ASP A 55 31.49 -9.16 5.88
N PRO A 56 32.02 -9.39 4.67
CA PRO A 56 31.25 -9.30 3.42
C PRO A 56 30.01 -10.20 3.42
N LYS A 57 30.04 -11.30 4.17
CA LYS A 57 28.88 -12.17 4.42
C LYS A 57 27.71 -11.46 5.11
N THR A 58 27.95 -10.39 5.84
CA THR A 58 26.92 -9.62 6.56
C THR A 58 26.25 -8.60 5.64
N GLU A 59 26.97 -8.09 4.64
CA GLU A 59 26.46 -7.15 3.64
C GLU A 59 25.63 -7.89 2.57
N GLU A 60 26.13 -9.01 2.06
CA GLU A 60 25.38 -9.90 1.14
C GLU A 60 24.05 -10.38 1.75
N LYS A 61 24.06 -10.75 3.05
CA LYS A 61 22.83 -11.15 3.76
C LYS A 61 21.84 -10.01 3.93
N LYS A 62 22.30 -8.77 4.08
CA LYS A 62 21.41 -7.60 4.16
C LYS A 62 20.75 -7.33 2.82
N GLU A 63 21.50 -7.38 1.73
CA GLU A 63 20.95 -7.23 0.38
C GLU A 63 19.94 -8.33 0.04
N GLU A 64 20.19 -9.57 0.47
CA GLU A 64 19.24 -10.68 0.30
C GLU A 64 17.93 -10.44 1.08
N ILE A 65 18.03 -9.99 2.34
CA ILE A 65 16.87 -9.63 3.16
C ILE A 65 16.09 -8.48 2.53
N ASP A 66 16.76 -7.43 2.08
CA ASP A 66 16.13 -6.28 1.44
C ASP A 66 15.39 -6.68 0.16
N ASN A 67 15.98 -7.56 -0.65
CA ASN A 67 15.34 -8.10 -1.86
C ASN A 67 14.09 -8.92 -1.53
N ILE A 68 14.14 -9.77 -0.49
CA ILE A 68 12.96 -10.53 -0.02
C ILE A 68 11.86 -9.58 0.44
N LEU A 69 12.22 -8.55 1.21
CA LEU A 69 11.26 -7.56 1.71
C LEU A 69 10.61 -6.78 0.57
N ILE A 70 11.38 -6.36 -0.43
CA ILE A 70 10.86 -5.67 -1.63
C ILE A 70 9.89 -6.59 -2.40
N GLN A 71 10.22 -7.86 -2.57
CA GLN A 71 9.33 -8.82 -3.23
C GLN A 71 8.02 -9.00 -2.46
N GLN A 72 8.09 -9.14 -1.12
CA GLN A 72 6.90 -9.27 -0.28
C GLN A 72 6.03 -8.01 -0.31
N LEU A 73 6.64 -6.82 -0.26
CA LEU A 73 5.95 -5.54 -0.40
C LEU A 73 5.21 -5.47 -1.75
N THR A 74 5.90 -5.76 -2.84
CA THR A 74 5.30 -5.75 -4.19
C THR A 74 4.13 -6.73 -4.32
N GLN A 75 4.23 -7.92 -3.70
CA GLN A 75 3.14 -8.88 -3.69
C GLN A 75 1.94 -8.38 -2.89
N LYS A 76 2.17 -7.77 -1.72
CA LYS A 76 1.10 -7.19 -0.90
C LYS A 76 0.43 -6.01 -1.58
N ASP A 77 1.19 -5.13 -2.22
CA ASP A 77 0.63 -3.99 -2.97
C ASP A 77 -0.30 -4.46 -4.10
N LYS A 78 0.09 -5.51 -4.84
CA LYS A 78 -0.79 -6.12 -5.85
C LYS A 78 -2.09 -6.66 -5.24
N GLN A 79 -2.04 -7.25 -4.05
CA GLN A 79 -3.24 -7.73 -3.35
C GLN A 79 -4.13 -6.55 -2.91
N ILE A 80 -3.54 -5.46 -2.42
CA ILE A 80 -4.26 -4.26 -2.02
C ILE A 80 -5.00 -3.65 -3.21
N VAL A 81 -4.33 -3.50 -4.35
CA VAL A 81 -4.95 -2.97 -5.58
C VAL A 81 -6.14 -3.83 -6.00
N LYS A 82 -5.98 -5.16 -6.00
CA LYS A 82 -7.06 -6.09 -6.35
C LYS A 82 -8.25 -6.00 -5.37
N GLN A 83 -7.99 -5.81 -4.08
CA GLN A 83 -9.04 -5.62 -3.08
C GLN A 83 -9.75 -4.28 -3.25
N GLN A 84 -9.03 -3.21 -3.63
CA GLN A 84 -9.63 -1.91 -3.92
C GLN A 84 -10.57 -1.97 -5.13
N GLU A 85 -10.18 -2.65 -6.21
CA GLU A 85 -11.05 -2.87 -7.38
C GLU A 85 -12.34 -3.63 -6.99
N GLN A 86 -12.24 -4.64 -6.12
CA GLN A 86 -13.40 -5.37 -5.62
C GLN A 86 -14.32 -4.48 -4.77
N ILE A 87 -13.76 -3.62 -3.92
CA ILE A 87 -14.53 -2.67 -3.12
C ILE A 87 -15.28 -1.70 -4.03
N GLU A 88 -14.61 -1.14 -5.04
CA GLU A 88 -15.24 -0.21 -5.99
C GLU A 88 -16.40 -0.88 -6.76
N HIS A 89 -16.21 -2.13 -7.20
CA HIS A 89 -17.26 -2.87 -7.86
C HIS A 89 -18.47 -3.12 -6.95
N LEU A 90 -18.24 -3.50 -5.68
CA LEU A 90 -19.30 -3.69 -4.69
C LEU A 90 -20.04 -2.38 -4.37
N GLN A 91 -19.33 -1.25 -4.30
CA GLN A 91 -19.93 0.06 -4.09
C GLN A 91 -20.89 0.42 -5.24
N LYS A 92 -20.48 0.23 -6.50
CA LYS A 92 -21.35 0.46 -7.67
C LYS A 92 -22.60 -0.43 -7.65
N LEU A 93 -22.45 -1.70 -7.28
CA LEU A 93 -23.59 -2.61 -7.14
C LEU A 93 -24.56 -2.13 -6.04
N LEU A 94 -24.03 -1.69 -4.90
CA LEU A 94 -24.83 -1.18 -3.78
C LEU A 94 -25.60 0.09 -4.18
N GLU A 95 -24.94 1.04 -4.84
CA GLU A 95 -25.57 2.25 -5.37
C GLU A 95 -26.72 1.92 -6.35
N ASN A 96 -26.47 1.00 -7.29
CA ASN A 96 -27.51 0.54 -8.21
C ASN A 96 -28.69 -0.09 -7.47
N GLN A 97 -28.44 -0.91 -6.46
CA GLN A 97 -29.48 -1.54 -5.65
C GLN A 97 -30.29 -0.50 -4.87
N GLN A 98 -29.65 0.52 -4.32
CA GLN A 98 -30.34 1.63 -3.64
C GLN A 98 -31.26 2.39 -4.59
N ILE A 99 -30.77 2.75 -5.79
CA ILE A 99 -31.58 3.45 -6.80
C ILE A 99 -32.79 2.61 -7.21
N LEU A 100 -32.59 1.31 -7.47
CA LEU A 100 -33.67 0.41 -7.85
C LEU A 100 -34.71 0.26 -6.73
N THR A 101 -34.26 0.21 -5.48
CA THR A 101 -35.13 0.11 -4.31
C THR A 101 -36.01 1.35 -4.19
N LEU A 102 -35.43 2.55 -4.32
CA LEU A 102 -36.19 3.80 -4.30
C LEU A 102 -37.23 3.83 -5.42
N LYS A 103 -36.85 3.49 -6.67
CA LYS A 103 -37.79 3.42 -7.80
C LYS A 103 -38.90 2.40 -7.60
N ALA A 104 -38.60 1.28 -6.96
CA ALA A 104 -39.61 0.27 -6.64
C ALA A 104 -40.59 0.80 -5.58
N GLN A 105 -40.09 1.45 -4.52
CA GLN A 105 -40.91 2.07 -3.49
C GLN A 105 -41.83 3.16 -4.06
N GLU A 106 -41.31 4.04 -4.92
CA GLU A 106 -42.12 5.06 -5.61
C GLU A 106 -43.24 4.43 -6.45
N LYS A 107 -42.95 3.37 -7.20
CA LYS A 107 -43.95 2.65 -7.99
C LYS A 107 -45.02 1.99 -7.13
N VAL A 108 -44.64 1.42 -5.99
CA VAL A 108 -45.59 0.81 -5.05
C VAL A 108 -46.55 1.87 -4.50
N GLN A 109 -46.05 3.02 -4.06
CA GLN A 109 -46.90 4.12 -3.57
C GLN A 109 -47.88 4.63 -4.66
N LEU A 110 -47.43 4.71 -5.91
CA LEU A 110 -48.29 5.08 -7.04
C LEU A 110 -49.36 4.03 -7.35
N LEU A 111 -49.10 2.76 -7.09
CA LEU A 111 -50.09 1.69 -7.27
C LEU A 111 -51.08 1.66 -6.11
N GLU A 112 -50.61 1.76 -4.86
CA GLU A 112 -51.44 1.83 -3.66
C GLU A 112 -52.43 3.00 -3.75
N SER A 113 -51.95 4.20 -4.11
CA SER A 113 -52.82 5.37 -4.29
C SER A 113 -53.86 5.20 -5.40
N LYS A 114 -53.52 4.53 -6.51
CA LYS A 114 -54.48 4.21 -7.57
C LYS A 114 -55.52 3.19 -7.11
N GLU A 115 -55.10 2.19 -6.35
CA GLU A 115 -55.98 1.16 -5.82
C GLU A 115 -56.99 1.75 -4.82
N GLU A 116 -56.55 2.64 -3.93
CA GLU A 116 -57.44 3.38 -3.02
C GLU A 116 -58.50 4.20 -3.77
N ILE A 117 -58.14 4.88 -4.86
CA ILE A 117 -59.08 5.65 -5.68
C ILE A 117 -60.11 4.70 -6.32
N ILE A 118 -59.65 3.56 -6.84
CA ILE A 118 -60.52 2.56 -7.46
C ILE A 118 -61.48 1.95 -6.42
N GLU A 119 -61.01 1.62 -5.22
CA GLU A 119 -61.85 1.08 -4.16
C GLU A 119 -62.93 2.08 -3.72
N LYS A 120 -62.56 3.34 -3.46
CA LYS A 120 -63.54 4.41 -3.15
C LYS A 120 -64.60 4.54 -4.24
N SER A 121 -64.18 4.54 -5.51
CA SER A 121 -65.11 4.63 -6.65
C SER A 121 -66.09 3.44 -6.72
N LYS A 122 -65.64 2.23 -6.34
CA LYS A 122 -66.47 1.02 -6.29
C LYS A 122 -67.47 1.07 -5.14
N GLU A 123 -67.07 1.55 -3.97
CA GLU A 123 -67.95 1.73 -2.82
C GLU A 123 -69.03 2.78 -3.07
N GLU A 124 -68.67 3.93 -3.65
CA GLU A 124 -69.61 4.98 -4.04
C GLU A 124 -70.62 4.47 -5.07
N ASN A 125 -70.15 3.77 -6.11
CA ASN A 125 -71.02 3.16 -7.12
C ASN A 125 -71.97 2.11 -6.51
N LYS A 126 -71.49 1.27 -5.59
CA LYS A 126 -72.37 0.32 -4.87
C LYS A 126 -73.47 1.04 -4.10
N GLY A 127 -73.13 2.11 -3.38
CA GLY A 127 -74.10 2.92 -2.65
C GLY A 127 -75.13 3.61 -3.56
N PHE A 128 -74.68 4.10 -4.73
CA PHE A 128 -75.56 4.67 -5.76
C PHE A 128 -76.58 3.64 -6.27
N TRP A 129 -76.12 2.46 -6.70
CA TRP A 129 -77.00 1.41 -7.20
C TRP A 129 -77.96 0.89 -6.13
N GLN A 130 -77.51 0.69 -4.89
CA GLN A 130 -78.40 0.30 -3.79
C GLN A 130 -79.53 1.32 -3.54
N LYS A 131 -79.24 2.62 -3.60
CA LYS A 131 -80.26 3.67 -3.48
C LYS A 131 -81.24 3.68 -4.66
N LEU A 132 -80.74 3.45 -5.87
CA LEU A 132 -81.54 3.44 -7.09
C LEU A 132 -82.53 2.27 -7.12
N PHE A 133 -82.08 1.07 -6.75
CA PHE A 133 -82.92 -0.13 -6.76
C PHE A 133 -83.87 -0.22 -5.56
N ARG A 134 -83.52 0.33 -4.38
CA ARG A 134 -84.47 0.45 -3.25
C ARG A 134 -85.71 1.30 -3.58
N LYS A 135 -85.61 2.26 -4.49
CA LYS A 135 -86.72 3.12 -4.90
C LYS A 135 -87.68 2.49 -5.92
N LYS A 136 -87.35 1.32 -6.47
CA LYS A 136 -88.18 0.61 -7.46
C LYS A 136 -89.07 -0.49 -6.87
N GLU A 137 -88.91 -0.82 -5.59
CA GLU A 137 -89.67 -1.89 -4.91
C GLU A 137 -90.79 -1.38 -3.97
N GLY A 138 -91.17 -0.11 -4.06
CA GLY A 138 -92.30 0.48 -3.33
C GLY A 138 -93.22 1.27 -4.25
#